data_AF-A0A960JE70-F1
#
_entry.id   AF-A0A960JE70-F1
#
_cell.length_a   1.000
_cell.length_b   1.000
_cell.length_c   1.000
_cell.angle_alpha   90.00
_cell.angle_beta   90.00
_cell.angle_gamma   90.00
#
_symmetry.space_group_name_H-M   'P 1'
#
loop_
_entity.id
_entity.type
_entity.pdbx_description
1 polymer ?
#
loop_
_entity_poly.entity_id
_entity_poly.type
_entity_poly.pdbx_seq_one_letter_code
_entity_poly.pdbx_strand_id
1 'polypeptide(L)'
;MSTPSAWGLSYEDVIGLCWLAYAGQGTRGNWRFASGVWNLTSVYEQGSYRAVTVMSPSGKKILSFAGTDDLLDWGDNIEQGLIGFSPQYILARTHALFVNPDIVTGHSLGGGLASYAAIN
;
A
#
# COMPACT_ATOMS: atom_id res chain seq x y z
N MET A 1 -15.71 7.43 20.86
CA MET A 1 -15.71 8.18 19.58
C MET A 1 -15.29 7.18 18.51
N SER A 2 -16.18 6.79 17.58
CA SER A 2 -15.80 5.84 16.52
C SER A 2 -14.92 6.57 15.51
N THR A 3 -13.74 6.03 15.23
CA THR A 3 -12.88 6.52 14.15
C THR A 3 -13.63 6.38 12.82
N PRO A 4 -13.74 7.45 12.01
CA PRO A 4 -14.39 7.36 10.71
C PRO A 4 -13.71 6.30 9.83
N SER A 5 -14.51 5.46 9.16
CA SER A 5 -13.98 4.51 8.17
C SER A 5 -13.77 5.20 6.83
N ALA A 6 -12.62 5.00 6.19
CA ALA A 6 -12.40 5.41 4.81
C ALA A 6 -12.87 4.29 3.89
N TRP A 7 -13.94 4.53 3.11
CA TRP A 7 -14.48 3.53 2.17
C TRP A 7 -14.82 2.16 2.78
N GLY A 8 -15.19 2.15 4.07
CA GLY A 8 -15.50 0.94 4.82
C GLY A 8 -14.28 0.19 5.40
N LEU A 9 -13.08 0.77 5.35
CA LEU A 9 -11.94 0.31 6.14
C LEU A 9 -11.83 1.12 7.43
N SER A 10 -11.63 0.44 8.56
CA SER A 10 -11.27 1.11 9.81
C SER A 10 -9.82 1.59 9.76
N TYR A 11 -9.49 2.54 10.63
CA TYR A 11 -8.10 3.00 10.79
C TYR A 11 -7.13 1.85 11.11
N GLU A 12 -7.56 0.90 11.94
CA GLU A 12 -6.78 -0.29 12.30
C GLU A 12 -6.55 -1.22 11.10
N ASP A 13 -7.54 -1.37 10.21
CA ASP A 13 -7.36 -2.13 8.97
C ASP A 13 -6.32 -1.46 8.07
N VAL A 14 -6.36 -0.13 7.94
CA VAL A 14 -5.39 0.62 7.13
C VAL A 14 -3.97 0.48 7.70
N ILE A 15 -3.80 0.57 9.02
CA ILE A 15 -2.50 0.33 9.66
C ILE A 15 -2.03 -1.10 9.37
N GLY A 16 -2.90 -2.10 9.54
CA GLY A 16 -2.56 -3.50 9.28
C GLY A 16 -2.12 -3.75 7.84
N LEU A 17 -2.81 -3.15 6.86
CA LEU A 17 -2.47 -3.23 5.45
C LEU A 17 -1.13 -2.56 5.12
N CYS A 18 -0.85 -1.40 5.71
CA CYS A 18 0.43 -0.71 5.55
C CYS A 18 1.58 -1.52 6.19
N TRP A 19 1.37 -2.04 7.40
CA TRP A 19 2.34 -2.91 8.06
C TRP A 19 2.60 -4.19 7.27
N LEU A 20 1.56 -4.80 6.69
CA LEU A 20 1.71 -6.00 5.88
C LEU A 20 2.54 -5.75 4.62
N ALA A 21 2.35 -4.60 3.97
CA ALA A 21 3.16 -4.18 2.84
C ALA A 21 4.63 -3.99 3.25
N TYR A 22 4.86 -3.45 4.45
CA TYR A 22 6.18 -3.07 4.96
C TYR A 22 6.97 -4.25 5.55
N ALA A 23 6.41 -4.94 6.53
CA ALA A 23 7.08 -5.88 7.42
C ALA A 23 6.51 -7.31 7.35
N GLY A 24 5.47 -7.56 6.54
CA GLY A 24 4.72 -8.83 6.51
C GLY A 24 5.48 -10.07 6.03
N GLN A 25 6.81 -10.04 5.91
CA GLN A 25 7.73 -11.12 5.50
C GLN A 25 7.33 -11.93 4.25
N GLY A 26 6.35 -11.48 3.46
CA GLY A 26 5.95 -12.13 2.22
C GLY A 26 5.05 -13.37 2.40
N THR A 27 4.60 -13.68 3.63
CA THR A 27 3.81 -14.89 3.88
C THR A 27 2.36 -14.69 3.45
N ARG A 28 2.04 -15.16 2.24
CA ARG A 28 0.66 -15.26 1.73
C ARG A 28 -0.21 -16.03 2.71
N GLY A 29 -1.48 -15.65 2.81
CA GLY A 29 -2.44 -16.31 3.70
C GLY A 29 -3.41 -15.35 4.38
N ASN A 30 -4.00 -15.83 5.46
CA ASN A 30 -5.06 -15.15 6.18
C ASN A 30 -4.48 -14.32 7.33
N TRP A 31 -4.80 -13.03 7.32
CA TRP A 31 -4.39 -12.05 8.31
C TRP A 31 -5.63 -11.48 8.99
N ARG A 32 -5.62 -11.42 10.32
CA ARG A 32 -6.76 -10.86 11.07
C ARG A 32 -6.50 -9.40 11.39
N PHE A 33 -7.37 -8.54 10.88
CA PHE A 33 -7.47 -7.13 11.26
C PHE A 33 -8.81 -6.87 11.96
N ALA A 34 -9.08 -5.62 12.32
CA ALA A 34 -10.26 -5.23 13.08
C ALA A 34 -11.58 -5.66 12.41
N SER A 35 -11.66 -5.50 11.09
CA SER A 35 -12.87 -5.82 10.31
C SER A 35 -13.04 -7.31 9.99
N GLY A 36 -12.05 -8.17 10.28
CA GLY A 36 -12.14 -9.61 10.05
C GLY A 36 -10.87 -10.23 9.47
N VAL A 37 -11.06 -11.32 8.73
CA VAL A 37 -9.95 -12.06 8.10
C VAL A 37 -9.76 -11.59 6.66
N TRP A 38 -8.57 -11.07 6.40
CA TRP A 38 -8.10 -10.58 5.12
C TRP A 38 -7.18 -11.60 4.49
N ASN A 39 -7.28 -11.80 3.17
CA ASN A 39 -6.46 -12.77 2.47
C ASN A 39 -5.39 -12.07 1.62
N LEU A 40 -4.12 -12.23 2.00
CA LEU A 40 -2.98 -11.79 1.21
C LEU A 40 -2.80 -12.73 0.02
N THR A 41 -3.16 -12.26 -1.17
CA THR A 41 -3.19 -13.05 -2.41
C THR A 41 -1.88 -12.93 -3.19
N SER A 42 -1.25 -11.75 -3.18
CA SER A 42 -0.05 -11.48 -3.94
C SER A 42 0.91 -10.57 -3.18
N VAL A 43 2.20 -10.80 -3.41
CA VAL A 43 3.31 -9.96 -2.97
C VAL A 43 4.17 -9.74 -4.21
N TYR A 44 4.42 -8.48 -4.54
CA TYR A 44 5.26 -8.07 -5.66
C TYR A 44 6.41 -7.23 -5.16
N GLU A 45 7.63 -7.59 -5.58
CA GLU A 45 8.86 -6.92 -5.18
C GLU A 45 9.75 -6.71 -6.41
N GLN A 46 10.28 -5.49 -6.55
CA GLN A 46 11.25 -5.14 -7.57
C GLN A 46 12.21 -4.08 -7.01
N GLY A 47 13.41 -4.50 -6.63
CA GLY A 47 14.37 -3.62 -5.97
C GLY A 47 13.80 -3.11 -4.64
N SER A 48 13.76 -1.79 -4.44
CA SER A 48 13.16 -1.15 -3.26
C SER A 48 11.63 -0.99 -3.35
N TYR A 49 11.02 -1.31 -4.49
CA TYR A 49 9.57 -1.27 -4.62
C TYR A 49 8.94 -2.57 -4.11
N ARG A 50 7.96 -2.45 -3.22
CA ARG A 50 7.18 -3.57 -2.71
C ARG A 50 5.71 -3.20 -2.61
N ALA A 51 4.84 -4.11 -3.06
CA ALA A 51 3.40 -3.96 -2.98
C ALA A 51 2.73 -5.31 -2.67
N VAL A 52 1.63 -5.26 -1.94
CA VAL A 52 0.85 -6.45 -1.57
C VAL A 52 -0.60 -6.30 -2.00
N THR A 53 -1.18 -7.36 -2.54
CA THR A 53 -2.61 -7.42 -2.90
C THR A 53 -3.37 -8.24 -1.87
N VAL A 54 -4.39 -7.64 -1.27
CA VAL A 54 -5.15 -8.23 -0.17
C VAL A 54 -6.63 -8.20 -0.50
N MET A 55 -7.33 -9.30 -0.27
CA MET A 55 -8.79 -9.35 -0.34
C MET A 55 -9.39 -9.08 1.05
N SER A 56 -10.32 -8.14 1.12
CA SER A 56 -11.05 -7.83 2.34
C SER A 56 -12.08 -8.92 2.68
N PRO A 57 -12.55 -8.97 3.95
CA PRO A 57 -13.68 -9.82 4.33
C PRO A 57 -14.95 -9.53 3.52
N SER A 58 -15.09 -8.30 3.01
CA SER A 58 -16.21 -7.85 2.17
C SER A 58 -16.00 -8.07 0.67
N GLY A 59 -14.90 -8.73 0.27
CA GLY A 59 -14.60 -9.05 -1.13
C GLY A 59 -13.95 -7.93 -1.94
N LYS A 60 -13.54 -6.83 -1.31
CA LYS A 60 -12.79 -5.75 -1.97
C LYS A 60 -11.33 -6.14 -2.16
N LYS A 61 -10.75 -5.78 -3.30
CA LYS A 61 -9.33 -5.95 -3.61
C LYS A 61 -8.55 -4.69 -3.25
N ILE A 62 -7.60 -4.82 -2.34
CA ILE A 62 -6.76 -3.72 -1.87
C ILE A 62 -5.35 -3.93 -2.40
N LEU A 63 -4.74 -2.87 -2.93
CA LEU A 63 -3.32 -2.83 -3.27
C LEU A 63 -2.61 -1.89 -2.28
N SER A 64 -1.76 -2.46 -1.43
CA SER A 64 -1.01 -1.70 -0.41
C SER A 64 0.46 -1.60 -0.79
N PHE A 65 1.01 -0.40 -0.84
CA PHE A 65 2.41 -0.12 -1.18
C PHE A 65 3.26 0.06 0.08
N ALA A 66 4.44 -0.53 0.09
CA ALA A 66 5.41 -0.35 1.16
C ALA A 66 6.00 1.07 1.13
N GLY A 67 6.32 1.61 2.30
CA GLY A 67 7.19 2.77 2.45
C GLY A 67 8.67 2.38 2.36
N THR A 68 9.55 3.23 2.91
CA THR A 68 10.98 2.92 3.06
C THR A 68 11.45 3.17 4.49
N ASP A 69 12.52 2.48 4.90
CA ASP A 69 13.12 2.56 6.25
C ASP A 69 13.94 3.83 6.49
N ASP A 70 14.42 4.49 5.44
CA ASP A 70 15.20 5.74 5.53
C ASP A 70 14.33 6.99 5.69
N LEU A 71 13.69 7.11 6.86
CA LEU A 71 12.87 8.26 7.25
C LEU A 71 13.71 9.54 7.49
N LEU A 72 14.99 9.41 7.83
CA LEU A 72 15.88 10.55 8.11
C LEU A 72 16.37 11.26 6.84
N ASP A 73 16.50 10.54 5.72
CA ASP A 73 16.91 11.08 4.41
C ASP A 73 15.71 11.48 3.54
N TRP A 74 14.49 11.37 4.06
CA TRP A 74 13.29 11.40 3.23
C TRP A 74 12.73 12.77 2.91
N GLY A 75 12.91 13.76 3.79
CA GLY A 75 12.54 15.14 3.48
C GLY A 75 13.31 15.65 2.27
N ASP A 76 14.63 15.46 2.29
CA ASP A 76 15.54 15.91 1.23
C ASP A 76 15.41 15.05 -0.05
N ASN A 77 15.13 13.75 0.08
CA ASN A 77 14.96 12.85 -1.07
C ASN A 77 13.57 12.92 -1.74
N ILE A 78 12.50 13.23 -1.01
CA ILE A 78 11.16 13.44 -1.61
C ILE A 78 11.18 14.72 -2.45
N GLU A 79 11.83 15.79 -1.99
CA GLU A 79 11.97 17.01 -2.78
C GLU A 79 12.82 16.77 -4.04
N GLN A 80 13.93 16.04 -3.94
CA GLN A 80 14.75 15.69 -5.12
C GLN A 80 14.07 14.68 -6.07
N GLY A 81 13.27 13.75 -5.53
CA GLY A 81 12.51 12.75 -6.30
C GLY A 81 11.21 13.29 -6.91
N LEU A 82 10.64 14.38 -6.39
CA LEU A 82 9.52 15.09 -7.02
C LEU A 82 9.95 15.85 -8.28
N ILE A 83 11.22 16.25 -8.36
CA ILE A 83 11.77 16.98 -9.52
C ILE A 83 12.10 16.02 -10.68
N GLY A 84 12.15 14.70 -10.43
CA GLY A 84 12.34 13.68 -11.47
C GLY A 84 11.63 12.38 -11.15
N PHE A 85 10.54 12.10 -11.88
CA PHE A 85 9.73 10.87 -11.88
C PHE A 85 10.53 9.61 -11.49
N SER A 86 10.54 9.28 -10.19
CA SER A 86 11.16 8.03 -9.73
C SER A 86 10.45 6.85 -10.40
N PRO A 87 11.18 5.88 -10.98
CA PRO A 87 10.60 4.70 -11.64
C PRO A 87 9.56 3.96 -10.80
N GLN A 88 9.62 4.07 -9.47
CA GLN A 88 8.65 3.48 -8.55
C GLN A 88 7.23 4.02 -8.71
N TYR A 89 7.05 5.30 -9.07
CA TYR A 89 5.72 5.89 -9.30
C TYR A 89 5.08 5.34 -10.58
N ILE A 90 5.87 5.20 -11.66
CA ILE A 90 5.43 4.59 -12.92
C ILE A 90 5.08 3.11 -12.68
N LEU A 91 5.92 2.41 -11.91
CA LEU A 91 5.68 1.01 -11.54
C LEU A 91 4.43 0.85 -10.68
N ALA A 92 4.21 1.73 -9.70
CA ALA A 92 3.00 1.74 -8.87
C ALA A 92 1.74 1.92 -9.71
N ARG A 93 1.73 2.87 -10.65
CA ARG A 93 0.60 3.10 -11.56
C ARG A 93 0.37 1.91 -12.49
N THR A 94 1.43 1.38 -13.10
CA THR A 94 1.32 0.21 -14.00
C THR A 94 0.82 -1.02 -13.24
N HIS A 95 1.31 -1.22 -12.01
CA HIS A 95 0.88 -2.32 -11.16
C HIS A 95 -0.59 -2.16 -10.73
N ALA A 96 -1.03 -0.95 -10.38
CA ALA A 96 -2.43 -0.69 -10.08
C ALA A 96 -3.34 -0.93 -11.29
N LEU A 97 -2.95 -0.52 -12.50
CA LEU A 97 -3.69 -0.81 -13.73
C LEU A 97 -3.80 -2.32 -14.00
N PHE A 98 -2.72 -3.07 -13.73
CA PHE A 98 -2.71 -4.53 -13.91
C PHE A 98 -3.57 -5.25 -12.86
N VAL A 99 -3.44 -4.87 -11.58
CA VAL A 99 -4.17 -5.48 -10.47
C VAL A 99 -5.66 -5.11 -10.50
N ASN A 100 -5.96 -3.90 -10.96
CA ASN A 100 -7.28 -3.26 -10.91
C ASN A 100 -7.90 -3.37 -9.49
N PRO A 101 -7.30 -2.71 -8.49
CA PRO A 101 -7.79 -2.73 -7.11
C PRO A 101 -8.98 -1.79 -6.92
N ASP A 102 -9.85 -2.11 -5.95
CA ASP A 102 -10.91 -1.21 -5.52
C ASP A 102 -10.35 -0.04 -4.71
N ILE A 103 -9.29 -0.30 -3.93
CA ILE A 103 -8.69 0.66 -3.01
C ILE A 103 -7.17 0.50 -3.03
N VAL A 104 -6.46 1.62 -3.05
CA VAL A 104 -5.02 1.68 -2.88
C VAL A 104 -4.68 2.26 -1.50
N THR A 105 -3.67 1.71 -0.84
CA THR A 105 -3.20 2.17 0.47
C THR A 105 -1.68 2.22 0.53
N GLY A 106 -1.14 2.97 1.47
CA GLY A 106 0.28 2.96 1.76
C GLY A 106 0.63 3.99 2.81
N HIS A 107 1.72 3.74 3.52
CA HIS A 107 2.23 4.68 4.51
C HIS A 107 3.43 5.41 3.93
N SER A 108 3.54 6.71 4.22
CA SER A 108 4.77 7.46 3.93
C SER A 108 5.00 7.51 2.39
N LEU A 109 6.13 7.13 1.80
CA LEU A 109 6.34 6.99 0.33
C LEU A 109 5.30 6.07 -0.29
N GLY A 110 4.92 4.99 0.37
CA GLY A 110 3.83 4.12 -0.09
C GLY A 110 2.52 4.88 -0.22
N GLY A 111 2.29 5.90 0.62
CA GLY A 111 1.13 6.80 0.50
C GLY A 111 1.23 7.71 -0.72
N GLY A 112 2.43 8.19 -1.06
CA GLY A 112 2.69 8.92 -2.31
C GLY A 112 2.46 8.06 -3.54
N LEU A 113 2.97 6.82 -3.53
CA LEU A 113 2.73 5.83 -4.59
C LEU A 113 1.24 5.51 -4.74
N ALA A 114 0.52 5.30 -3.62
CA ALA A 114 -0.92 5.09 -3.62
C ALA A 114 -1.68 6.28 -4.21
N SER A 115 -1.30 7.50 -3.82
CA SER A 115 -1.92 8.72 -4.32
C SER A 115 -1.72 8.88 -5.83
N TYR A 116 -0.51 8.65 -6.33
CA TYR A 116 -0.23 8.70 -7.76
C TYR A 116 -0.93 7.59 -8.54
N ALA A 117 -0.96 6.38 -7.99
CA ALA A 117 -1.65 5.23 -8.60
C ALA A 117 -3.18 5.39 -8.63
N ALA A 118 -3.75 6.22 -7.74
CA ALA A 118 -5.17 6.53 -7.73
C ALA A 118 -5.58 7.58 -8.77
N ILE A 119 -4.63 8.30 -9.36
CA ILE A 119 -4.90 9.31 -10.39
C ILE A 119 -4.99 8.61 -11.75
N ASN A 120 -6.19 8.66 -12.34
CA ASN A 120 -6.46 8.17 -13.69
C ASN A 120 -5.94 9.15 -14.75
#